data_AF-A0A4S4NQ71-F1
#
_entry.id   AF-A0A4S4NQ71-F1
#
_cell.length_a   1.000
_cell.length_b   1.000
_cell.length_c   1.000
_cell.angle_alpha   90.00
_cell.angle_beta   90.00
_cell.angle_gamma   90.00
#
_symmetry.space_group_name_H-M   'P 1'
#
loop_
_entity.id
_entity.type
_entity.pdbx_description
1 polymer ?
#
loop_
_entity_poly.entity_id
_entity_poly.type
_entity_poly.pdbx_seq_one_letter_code
_entity_poly.pdbx_strand_id
1 'polypeptide(L)'
;MIRKPNYDPDNPPSSNIFGWRVSLIGLAVIVILSAVAAYRTYVLDVPIGFEDPLKQPESKNYYREKAEREAAELDSLRRQQRND
;
A
#
# COMPACT_ATOMS: atom_id res chain seq x y z
N MET A 1 20.58 54.01 12.01
CA MET A 1 21.54 53.31 11.11
C MET A 1 20.98 51.94 10.80
N ILE A 2 20.43 51.76 9.60
CA ILE A 2 19.84 50.49 9.14
C ILE A 2 21.00 49.58 8.74
N ARG A 3 21.21 48.46 9.45
CA ARG A 3 22.24 47.48 9.09
C ARG A 3 21.84 46.84 7.75
N LYS A 4 22.67 47.03 6.72
CA LYS A 4 22.53 46.30 5.45
C LYS A 4 22.75 44.81 5.73
N PRO A 5 21.95 43.89 5.16
CA PRO A 5 22.25 42.47 5.26
C PRO A 5 23.63 42.24 4.62
N ASN A 6 24.58 41.70 5.38
CA ASN A 6 25.87 41.26 4.87
C ASN A 6 25.61 40.15 3.84
N TYR A 7 25.66 40.51 2.56
CA TYR A 7 25.75 39.57 1.47
C TYR A 7 27.23 39.23 1.32
N ASP A 8 27.70 38.29 2.14
CA ASP A 8 29.04 37.73 2.01
C ASP A 8 29.05 36.81 0.78
N PRO A 9 29.77 37.15 -0.30
CA PRO A 9 29.80 36.34 -1.53
C PRO A 9 30.47 34.98 -1.32
N ASP A 10 31.31 34.83 -0.30
CA ASP A 10 32.03 33.59 0.01
C ASP A 10 31.22 32.67 0.93
N ASN A 11 30.16 33.18 1.57
CA ASN A 11 29.29 32.42 2.46
C ASN A 11 27.82 32.80 2.22
N PRO A 12 27.23 32.36 1.09
CA PRO A 12 25.83 32.61 0.79
C PRO A 12 24.96 32.03 1.92
N PRO A 13 23.86 32.71 2.32
CA PRO A 13 23.05 32.28 3.44
C PRO A 13 22.62 30.82 3.28
N SER A 14 23.19 29.94 4.09
CA SER A 14 23.07 28.49 4.05
C SER A 14 21.70 27.96 4.49
N SER A 15 20.65 28.79 4.40
CA SER A 15 19.31 28.48 4.94
C SER A 15 18.54 27.46 4.09
N ASN A 16 19.01 27.14 2.88
CA ASN A 16 18.30 26.22 1.99
C ASN A 16 18.56 24.74 2.31
N ILE A 17 19.52 24.39 3.18
CA ILE A 17 19.91 22.98 3.41
C ILE A 17 18.77 22.16 4.03
N PHE A 18 17.90 22.80 4.80
CA PHE A 18 16.82 22.10 5.50
C PHE A 18 15.62 21.81 4.58
N GLY A 19 15.32 22.70 3.64
CA GLY A 19 14.14 22.57 2.76
C GLY A 19 14.25 21.40 1.78
N TRP A 20 15.39 21.23 1.13
CA TRP A 20 15.56 20.14 0.15
C TRP A 20 15.61 18.76 0.81
N ARG A 21 16.18 18.65 2.02
CA ARG A 21 16.21 17.39 2.77
C ARG A 21 14.83 16.91 3.16
N VAL A 22 13.98 17.80 3.70
CA VAL A 22 12.60 17.48 4.04
C VAL A 22 11.79 17.13 2.79
N SER A 23 12.01 17.86 1.68
CA SER A 23 11.41 17.57 0.38
C SER A 23 11.81 16.18 -0.15
N LEU A 24 13.08 15.79 -0.03
CA LEU A 24 13.56 14.46 -0.43
C LEU A 24 13.01 13.34 0.44
N ILE A 25 12.84 13.57 1.75
CA ILE A 25 12.21 12.59 2.63
C ILE A 25 10.75 12.37 2.21
N GLY A 26 10.01 13.45 1.94
CA GLY A 26 8.63 13.36 1.43
C GLY A 26 8.57 12.61 0.09
N LEU A 27 9.47 12.95 -0.84
CA LEU A 27 9.59 12.27 -2.13
C LEU A 27 9.89 10.77 -1.94
N ALA A 28 10.84 10.42 -1.07
CA ALA A 28 11.20 9.03 -0.79
C ALA A 28 10.02 8.23 -0.26
N VAL A 29 9.23 8.81 0.65
CA VAL A 29 8.01 8.16 1.17
C VAL A 29 6.99 7.92 0.05
N ILE A 30 6.73 8.91 -0.80
CA ILE A 30 5.79 8.75 -1.93
C ILE A 30 6.26 7.65 -2.88
N VAL A 31 7.56 7.63 -3.21
CA VAL A 31 8.16 6.60 -4.08
C VAL A 31 8.07 5.21 -3.45
N ILE A 32 8.29 5.08 -2.14
CA ILE A 32 8.15 3.80 -1.45
C ILE A 32 6.69 3.32 -1.49
N LEU A 33 5.74 4.20 -1.18
CA LEU A 33 4.31 3.85 -1.21
C LEU A 33 3.83 3.47 -2.62
N SER A 34 4.28 4.19 -3.65
CA SER A 34 3.95 3.86 -5.04
C SER A 34 4.61 2.55 -5.48
N ALA A 35 5.85 2.28 -5.08
CA ALA A 35 6.54 1.03 -5.36
C ALA A 35 5.85 -0.16 -4.70
N VAL A 36 5.41 -0.03 -3.44
CA VAL A 36 4.66 -1.09 -2.74
C VAL A 36 3.30 -1.33 -3.40
N ALA A 37 2.59 -0.27 -3.78
CA ALA A 37 1.34 -0.38 -4.52
C ALA A 37 1.56 -1.10 -5.85
N ALA A 38 2.56 -0.69 -6.64
CA ALA A 38 2.91 -1.33 -7.91
C ALA A 38 3.36 -2.78 -7.73
N TYR A 39 4.18 -3.09 -6.73
CA TYR A 39 4.59 -4.47 -6.46
C TYR A 39 3.39 -5.35 -6.12
N ARG A 40 2.51 -4.87 -5.25
CA ARG A 40 1.27 -5.57 -4.89
C ARG A 40 0.40 -5.84 -6.12
N THR A 41 0.41 -4.97 -7.10
CA THR A 41 -0.47 -5.10 -8.28
C THR A 41 0.14 -5.97 -9.35
N TYR A 42 1.43 -5.80 -9.62
CA TYR A 42 2.12 -6.57 -10.66
C TYR A 42 2.49 -7.99 -10.21
N VAL A 43 2.81 -8.18 -8.93
CA VAL A 43 3.32 -9.48 -8.44
C VAL A 43 2.23 -10.30 -7.78
N LEU A 44 1.31 -9.64 -7.05
CA LEU A 44 0.23 -10.33 -6.34
C LEU A 44 -1.11 -10.25 -7.08
N ASP A 45 -1.13 -9.63 -8.25
CA ASP A 45 -2.32 -9.46 -9.10
C ASP A 45 -3.52 -8.86 -8.34
N VAL A 46 -3.24 -8.04 -7.31
CA VAL A 46 -4.28 -7.47 -6.47
C VAL A 46 -4.78 -6.17 -7.10
N PRO A 47 -6.10 -6.06 -7.37
CA PRO A 47 -6.66 -4.89 -8.04
C PRO A 47 -6.49 -3.62 -7.18
N ILE A 48 -6.16 -2.51 -7.85
CA ILE A 48 -5.98 -1.18 -7.23
C ILE A 48 -7.33 -0.52 -6.93
N GLY A 49 -8.44 -1.13 -7.35
CA GLY A 49 -9.78 -0.59 -7.19
C GLY A 49 -10.18 0.42 -8.28
N PHE A 50 -9.34 0.65 -9.28
CA PHE A 50 -9.66 1.45 -10.48
C PHE A 50 -10.21 0.61 -11.64
N GLU A 51 -10.35 -0.69 -11.44
CA GLU A 51 -10.90 -1.61 -12.43
C GLU A 51 -12.42 -1.68 -12.30
N ASP A 52 -13.10 -1.86 -13.44
CA ASP A 52 -14.55 -1.97 -13.54
C ASP A 52 -15.09 -2.91 -12.43
N PRO A 53 -15.94 -2.43 -11.50
CA PRO A 53 -16.43 -3.24 -10.40
C PRO A 53 -17.19 -4.50 -10.86
N LEU A 54 -17.59 -4.56 -12.14
CA LEU A 54 -18.22 -5.72 -12.77
C LEU A 54 -17.23 -6.77 -13.31
N LYS A 55 -15.95 -6.43 -13.45
CA LYS A 55 -14.89 -7.32 -13.95
C LYS A 55 -14.03 -7.94 -12.85
N GLN A 56 -14.23 -7.58 -11.59
CA GLN A 56 -13.52 -8.21 -10.48
C GLN A 56 -13.93 -9.69 -10.38
N PRO A 57 -13.01 -10.64 -10.62
CA PRO A 57 -13.29 -12.02 -10.32
C PRO A 57 -13.31 -12.17 -8.78
N GLU A 58 -14.51 -12.40 -8.26
CA GLU A 58 -14.76 -13.20 -7.07
C GLU A 58 -14.62 -12.60 -5.65
N SER A 59 -14.47 -11.30 -5.45
CA SER A 59 -14.17 -10.76 -4.10
C SER A 59 -15.26 -10.97 -3.02
N LYS A 60 -16.53 -11.15 -3.40
CA LYS A 60 -17.62 -11.35 -2.42
C LYS A 60 -18.07 -12.81 -2.25
N ASN A 61 -18.02 -13.59 -3.34
CA ASN A 61 -18.48 -14.98 -3.33
C ASN A 61 -17.34 -15.96 -3.06
N TYR A 62 -16.09 -15.66 -3.43
CA TYR A 62 -14.96 -16.59 -3.23
C TYR A 62 -14.75 -16.95 -1.75
N TYR A 63 -14.68 -15.95 -0.88
CA TYR A 63 -14.49 -16.17 0.56
C TYR A 63 -15.70 -16.84 1.20
N ARG A 64 -16.91 -16.58 0.69
CA ARG A 64 -18.14 -17.21 1.16
C ARG A 64 -18.21 -18.67 0.73
N GLU A 65 -17.93 -18.96 -0.54
CA GLU A 65 -17.92 -20.32 -1.09
C GLU A 65 -16.82 -21.18 -0.45
N LYS A 66 -15.65 -20.61 -0.18
CA LYS A 66 -14.59 -21.31 0.55
C LYS A 66 -15.03 -21.68 1.97
N ALA A 67 -15.64 -20.76 2.70
CA ALA A 67 -16.16 -21.01 4.04
C ALA A 67 -17.30 -22.06 4.03
N GLU A 68 -18.19 -22.01 3.04
CA GLU A 68 -19.26 -22.99 2.87
C GLU A 68 -18.73 -24.39 2.53
N ARG A 69 -17.67 -24.50 1.72
CA ARG A 69 -17.00 -25.78 1.42
C ARG A 69 -16.31 -26.37 2.65
N GLU A 70 -15.56 -25.57 3.40
CA GLU A 70 -14.90 -26.02 4.63
C GLU A 70 -15.93 -26.47 5.69
N ALA A 71 -17.05 -25.76 5.82
CA ALA A 71 -18.14 -26.15 6.72
C ALA A 71 -18.81 -27.47 6.30
N ALA A 72 -19.02 -27.68 4.99
CA ALA A 72 -19.59 -28.92 4.45
C ALA A 72 -18.65 -30.11 4.67
N GLU A 73 -17.34 -29.92 4.51
CA GLU A 73 -16.33 -30.96 4.76
C GLU A 73 -16.32 -31.37 6.23
N LEU A 74 -16.30 -30.40 7.16
CA LEU A 74 -16.39 -30.64 8.60
C LEU A 74 -17.68 -31.39 9.01
N ASP A 75 -18.83 -31.04 8.41
CA ASP A 75 -20.07 -31.76 8.69
C ASP A 75 -20.03 -33.20 8.16
N SER A 76 -19.41 -33.41 6.99
CA SER A 76 -19.23 -34.76 6.43
C SER A 76 -18.35 -35.65 7.32
N LEU A 77 -17.25 -35.11 7.84
CA LEU A 77 -16.36 -35.80 8.78
C LEU A 77 -17.07 -36.14 10.09
N ARG A 78 -17.85 -35.19 10.63
CA ARG A 78 -18.63 -35.40 11.86
C ARG A 78 -19.69 -36.49 11.68
N ARG A 79 -20.34 -36.56 10.52
CA ARG A 79 -21.32 -37.62 10.21
C ARG A 79 -20.65 -38.98 10.07
N GLN A 80 -19.46 -39.03 9.48
CA GLN A 80 -18.70 -40.26 9.33
C GLN A 80 -18.30 -40.82 10.71
N GLN A 81 -17.74 -39.99 11.59
CA GLN A 81 -17.39 -40.38 12.97
C GLN A 81 -18.59 -40.77 13.85
N ARG A 82 -19.81 -40.35 13.51
CA ARG A 82 -21.02 -40.71 14.26
C ARG A 82 -21.58 -42.07 13.84
N ASN A 83 -21.25 -42.53 12.64
CA ASN A 83 -21.78 -43.75 12.06
C ASN A 83 -20.80 -44.93 12.16
N ASP A 84 -19.58 -44.69 12.65
CA ASP A 84 -18.61 -45.68 13.10
C ASP A 84 -18.76 -45.93 14.63
#